data_AF-D8QM95-F1
#
_entry.id   AF-D8QM95-F1
#
_cell.length_a   1.000
_cell.length_b   1.000
_cell.length_c   1.000
_cell.angle_alpha   90.00
_cell.angle_beta   90.00
_cell.angle_gamma   90.00
#
_symmetry.space_group_name_H-M   'P 1'
#
loop_
_entity.id
_entity.type
_entity.pdbx_description
1 polymer ?
#
loop_
_entity_poly.entity_id
_entity_poly.type
_entity_poly.pdbx_seq_one_letter_code
_entity_poly.pdbx_strand_id
1 'polypeptide(L)'
;MLAATTAAISDFRQALLNGELRLSPAEVYTFLLRIFSGPDRRSQLENARSQAHLLLSALEYAQNMHAPGINQVPPEVLGHVFRLLQPFSGDDFLPSFPDRQIYQWTCVARVCKYWKGIAVNDPSLWSTIELCHDSSPAAVPVLIRRSRNNPLRLYHRSRSLFLKSDKNIGILRDMLATQRSRIEHLHLDLQDARSNYMTIIGDAFAKVVPHLRSVSIDLKDLFSRSPHAFKNVTEQPSVVQLTVTGSALDSLHIFPSLVRLAVSRITDVSQACLFVQCLRQLPRLEELCMFSIRFVTDDYHPPPIVNLPRLQRLYIAEIITHPLGSCLLSSIDVPTSCACLVSPRRTLEILENGVLPGRGAFRPPDAVTTVQIQTVKRGAYIHNGTLVASIHDTLAVLPDLESRDRITKLIIPTFSAPTSGDREWLGFLNRILRSSVQEIVAAENAASGVIATLDMIVSAAPPMARIARPQLKRLRIYAADAYEKERKEGFMVLQSLAIRCTCAGIRLQGISIHYADKMMVQILFDWAGTLVRMEKGRADRWRVEDEEGYIRNVPTIERRKCVWGTQRQESDTVPFRSIGHRV
;
A
#
# COMPACT_ATOMS: atom_id res chain seq x y z
N MET A 1 -66.59 -20.66 -26.75
CA MET A 1 -65.53 -19.88 -26.04
C MET A 1 -64.17 -20.55 -26.13
N LEU A 2 -63.86 -21.61 -25.37
CA LEU A 2 -62.49 -22.19 -25.26
C LEU A 2 -61.66 -22.20 -26.56
N ALA A 3 -62.20 -22.73 -27.66
CA ALA A 3 -61.49 -22.83 -28.95
C ALA A 3 -61.06 -21.47 -29.54
N ALA A 4 -61.84 -20.41 -29.32
CA ALA A 4 -61.47 -19.05 -29.73
C ALA A 4 -60.39 -18.46 -28.81
N THR A 5 -60.38 -18.84 -27.52
CA THR A 5 -59.34 -18.46 -26.57
C THR A 5 -58.00 -19.12 -26.92
N THR A 6 -57.98 -20.39 -27.30
CA THR A 6 -56.73 -21.06 -27.74
C THR A 6 -56.22 -20.53 -29.07
N ALA A 7 -57.09 -20.22 -30.04
CA ALA A 7 -56.67 -19.55 -31.28
C ALA A 7 -55.99 -18.20 -31.00
N ALA A 8 -56.67 -17.30 -30.27
CA ALA A 8 -56.12 -15.98 -29.93
C ALA A 8 -54.80 -16.04 -29.11
N ILE A 9 -54.63 -17.06 -28.26
CA ILE A 9 -53.37 -17.31 -27.54
C ILE A 9 -52.26 -17.81 -28.49
N SER A 10 -52.61 -18.62 -29.49
CA SER A 10 -51.67 -19.11 -30.51
C SER A 10 -51.18 -17.97 -31.41
N ASP A 11 -52.10 -17.14 -31.91
CA ASP A 11 -51.78 -16.02 -32.79
C ASP A 11 -50.93 -14.97 -32.06
N PHE A 12 -51.30 -14.64 -30.81
CA PHE A 12 -50.51 -13.77 -29.94
C PHE A 12 -49.10 -14.34 -29.71
N ARG A 13 -48.97 -15.64 -29.42
CA ARG A 13 -47.67 -16.30 -29.24
C ARG A 13 -46.81 -16.21 -30.50
N GLN A 14 -47.40 -16.38 -31.69
CA GLN A 14 -46.66 -16.35 -32.94
C GLN A 14 -46.19 -14.93 -33.30
N ALA A 15 -47.05 -13.93 -33.16
CA ALA A 15 -46.69 -12.52 -33.37
C ALA A 15 -45.67 -12.00 -32.31
N LEU A 16 -45.63 -12.62 -31.11
CA LEU A 16 -44.58 -12.38 -30.11
C LEU A 16 -43.23 -12.97 -30.54
N LEU A 17 -43.23 -14.17 -31.12
CA LEU A 17 -42.02 -14.84 -31.63
C LEU A 17 -41.44 -14.13 -32.87
N ASN A 18 -42.30 -13.57 -33.72
CA ASN A 18 -41.91 -12.79 -34.89
C ASN A 18 -41.39 -11.37 -34.54
N GLY A 19 -41.63 -10.89 -33.32
CA GLY A 19 -41.31 -9.51 -32.91
C GLY A 19 -42.27 -8.45 -33.45
N GLU A 20 -43.43 -8.84 -33.97
CA GLU A 20 -44.40 -7.96 -34.64
C GLU A 20 -45.33 -7.22 -33.65
N LEU A 21 -45.49 -7.74 -32.41
CA LEU A 21 -46.34 -7.15 -31.38
C LEU A 21 -45.79 -5.85 -30.79
N ARG A 22 -46.11 -4.72 -31.42
CA ARG A 22 -46.00 -3.36 -30.84
C ARG A 22 -47.26 -2.97 -30.04
N LEU A 23 -47.66 -3.77 -29.06
CA LEU A 23 -48.81 -3.42 -28.20
C LEU A 23 -48.45 -2.33 -27.19
N SER A 24 -49.33 -1.36 -27.02
CA SER A 24 -49.30 -0.45 -25.89
C SER A 24 -49.63 -1.17 -24.57
N PRO A 25 -49.22 -0.62 -23.41
CA PRO A 25 -49.60 -1.17 -22.10
C PRO A 25 -51.12 -1.29 -21.90
N ALA A 26 -51.91 -0.42 -22.54
CA ALA A 26 -53.38 -0.45 -22.47
C ALA A 26 -53.98 -1.64 -23.24
N GLU A 27 -53.41 -1.99 -24.40
CA GLU A 27 -53.84 -3.17 -25.18
C GLU A 27 -53.46 -4.46 -24.48
N VAL A 28 -52.22 -4.54 -23.93
CA VAL A 28 -51.78 -5.67 -23.10
C VAL A 28 -52.71 -5.84 -21.89
N TYR A 29 -53.04 -4.76 -21.18
CA TYR A 29 -54.00 -4.80 -20.07
C TYR A 29 -55.37 -5.32 -20.52
N THR A 30 -55.92 -4.77 -21.61
CA THR A 30 -57.24 -5.16 -22.15
C THR A 30 -57.28 -6.62 -22.62
N PHE A 31 -56.17 -7.15 -23.15
CA PHE A 31 -56.02 -8.56 -23.51
C PHE A 31 -56.04 -9.46 -22.27
N LEU A 32 -55.26 -9.11 -21.23
CA LEU A 32 -55.25 -9.84 -19.95
C LEU A 32 -56.62 -9.79 -19.25
N LEU A 33 -57.36 -8.68 -19.35
CA LEU A 33 -58.75 -8.57 -18.85
C LEU A 33 -59.70 -9.57 -19.51
N ARG A 34 -59.54 -9.81 -20.82
CA ARG A 34 -60.38 -10.76 -21.57
C ARG A 34 -60.03 -12.21 -21.27
N ILE A 35 -58.75 -12.53 -21.06
CA ILE A 35 -58.31 -13.90 -20.76
C ILE A 35 -58.73 -14.32 -19.35
N PHE A 36 -58.53 -13.48 -18.33
CA PHE A 36 -58.79 -13.83 -16.92
C PHE A 36 -60.21 -13.48 -16.47
N SER A 37 -61.21 -13.88 -17.25
CA SER A 37 -62.63 -13.65 -16.95
C SER A 37 -63.21 -14.76 -16.05
N GLY A 38 -63.23 -14.53 -14.73
CA GLY A 38 -63.83 -15.43 -13.74
C GLY A 38 -63.67 -14.96 -12.29
N PRO A 39 -64.28 -15.64 -11.30
CA PRO A 39 -64.17 -15.26 -9.88
C PRO A 39 -62.73 -15.39 -9.34
N ASP A 40 -61.93 -16.31 -9.89
CA ASP A 40 -60.53 -16.55 -9.49
C ASP A 40 -59.51 -15.65 -10.24
N ARG A 41 -59.97 -14.59 -10.92
CA ARG A 41 -59.15 -13.68 -11.73
C ARG A 41 -57.89 -13.16 -11.01
N ARG A 42 -57.92 -12.98 -9.69
CA ARG A 42 -56.76 -12.50 -8.92
C ARG A 42 -55.64 -13.56 -8.83
N SER A 43 -55.99 -14.81 -8.56
CA SER A 43 -55.03 -15.92 -8.52
C SER A 43 -54.40 -16.15 -9.89
N GLN A 44 -55.24 -16.15 -10.93
CA GLN A 44 -54.81 -16.30 -12.32
C GLN A 44 -53.85 -15.17 -12.76
N LEU A 45 -54.12 -13.92 -12.36
CA LEU A 45 -53.26 -12.79 -12.67
C LEU A 45 -51.91 -12.84 -11.93
N GLU A 46 -51.86 -13.24 -10.66
CA GLU A 46 -50.58 -13.39 -9.94
C GLU A 46 -49.79 -14.61 -10.44
N ASN A 47 -50.45 -15.69 -10.89
CA ASN A 47 -49.81 -16.81 -11.57
C ASN A 47 -49.21 -16.36 -12.92
N ALA A 48 -49.98 -15.67 -13.76
CA ALA A 48 -49.49 -15.12 -15.04
C ALA A 48 -48.33 -14.14 -14.84
N ARG A 49 -48.39 -13.27 -13.83
CA ARG A 49 -47.31 -12.38 -13.42
C ARG A 49 -46.07 -13.16 -13.00
N SER A 50 -46.22 -14.22 -12.22
CA SER A 50 -45.13 -15.10 -11.79
C SER A 50 -44.46 -15.79 -12.97
N GLN A 51 -45.25 -16.29 -13.94
CA GLN A 51 -44.75 -16.89 -15.18
C GLN A 51 -44.01 -15.85 -16.05
N ALA A 52 -44.53 -14.64 -16.20
CA ALA A 52 -43.87 -13.55 -16.92
C ALA A 52 -42.53 -13.16 -16.27
N HIS A 53 -42.47 -13.04 -14.94
CA HIS A 53 -41.21 -12.80 -14.22
C HIS A 53 -40.21 -13.95 -14.40
N LEU A 54 -40.66 -15.21 -14.43
CA LEU A 54 -39.80 -16.37 -14.69
C LEU A 54 -39.24 -16.37 -16.12
N LEU A 55 -40.05 -16.03 -17.13
CA LEU A 55 -39.62 -15.94 -18.53
C LEU A 55 -38.63 -14.79 -18.76
N LEU A 56 -38.91 -13.60 -18.23
CA LEU A 56 -37.96 -12.46 -18.27
C LEU A 56 -36.65 -12.84 -17.57
N SER A 57 -36.73 -13.43 -16.38
CA SER A 57 -35.57 -13.95 -15.63
C SER A 57 -34.78 -15.05 -16.37
N ALA A 58 -35.37 -15.72 -17.37
CA ALA A 58 -34.71 -16.72 -18.21
C ALA A 58 -34.06 -16.07 -19.45
N LEU A 59 -34.72 -15.09 -20.08
CA LEU A 59 -34.17 -14.31 -21.18
C LEU A 59 -32.96 -13.47 -20.73
N GLU A 60 -33.08 -12.75 -19.61
CA GLU A 60 -31.97 -12.03 -18.97
C GLU A 60 -30.80 -12.97 -18.65
N TYR A 61 -31.08 -14.21 -18.24
CA TYR A 61 -30.04 -15.20 -17.96
C TYR A 61 -29.33 -15.65 -19.24
N ALA A 62 -30.07 -15.96 -20.31
CA ALA A 62 -29.49 -16.32 -21.60
C ALA A 62 -28.66 -15.17 -22.19
N GLN A 63 -29.16 -13.93 -22.16
CA GLN A 63 -28.43 -12.74 -22.59
C GLN A 63 -27.13 -12.55 -21.79
N ASN A 64 -27.16 -12.74 -20.46
CA ASN A 64 -25.95 -12.70 -19.65
C ASN A 64 -24.96 -13.83 -20.00
N MET A 65 -25.43 -15.06 -20.24
CA MET A 65 -24.58 -16.19 -20.65
C MET A 65 -23.91 -15.96 -22.02
N HIS A 66 -24.56 -15.19 -22.91
CA HIS A 66 -24.02 -14.84 -24.22
C HIS A 66 -23.27 -13.49 -24.25
N ALA A 67 -23.20 -12.76 -23.14
CA ALA A 67 -22.42 -11.52 -23.05
C ALA A 67 -20.92 -11.82 -23.23
N PRO A 68 -20.25 -11.27 -24.27
CA PRO A 68 -18.88 -11.64 -24.61
C PRO A 68 -17.88 -11.23 -23.52
N GLY A 69 -16.83 -12.03 -23.35
CA GLY A 69 -15.80 -11.80 -22.34
C GLY A 69 -16.19 -12.36 -20.97
N ILE A 70 -16.69 -11.52 -20.06
CA ILE A 70 -16.57 -11.78 -18.61
C ILE A 70 -17.37 -12.98 -18.08
N ASN A 71 -18.48 -13.35 -18.71
CA ASN A 71 -19.27 -14.54 -18.32
C ASN A 71 -18.79 -15.84 -18.99
N GLN A 72 -17.75 -15.76 -19.84
CA GLN A 72 -17.07 -16.91 -20.44
C GLN A 72 -15.75 -17.25 -19.70
N VAL A 73 -15.36 -16.42 -18.73
CA VAL A 73 -14.20 -16.63 -17.84
C VAL A 73 -14.48 -17.82 -16.90
N PRO A 74 -13.53 -18.76 -16.72
CA PRO A 74 -13.72 -19.89 -15.80
C PRO A 74 -14.08 -19.46 -14.36
N PRO A 75 -14.95 -20.21 -13.66
CA PRO A 75 -15.46 -19.81 -12.35
C PRO A 75 -14.36 -19.68 -11.28
N GLU A 76 -13.24 -20.38 -11.43
CA GLU A 76 -12.06 -20.30 -10.56
C GLU A 76 -11.35 -18.94 -10.69
N VAL A 77 -11.26 -18.44 -11.92
CA VAL A 77 -10.64 -17.14 -12.24
C VAL A 77 -11.55 -16.00 -11.77
N LEU A 78 -12.85 -16.09 -12.03
CA LEU A 78 -13.81 -15.09 -11.54
C LEU A 78 -13.93 -15.11 -10.00
N GLY A 79 -13.87 -16.29 -9.36
CA GLY A 79 -13.76 -16.42 -7.91
C GLY A 79 -12.43 -15.87 -7.33
N HIS A 80 -11.33 -15.94 -8.08
CA HIS A 80 -10.10 -15.24 -7.71
C HIS A 80 -10.26 -13.72 -7.78
N VAL A 81 -10.89 -13.18 -8.83
CA VAL A 81 -11.23 -11.74 -8.91
C VAL A 81 -12.14 -11.33 -7.74
N PHE A 82 -13.14 -12.14 -7.36
CA PHE A 82 -13.98 -11.84 -6.20
C PHE A 82 -13.21 -11.81 -4.87
N ARG A 83 -12.15 -12.62 -4.72
CA ARG A 83 -11.24 -12.55 -3.56
C ARG A 83 -10.44 -11.25 -3.54
N LEU A 84 -10.00 -10.75 -4.69
CA LEU A 84 -9.31 -9.45 -4.81
C LEU A 84 -10.22 -8.24 -4.49
N LEU A 85 -11.54 -8.42 -4.50
CA LEU A 85 -12.51 -7.40 -4.05
C LEU A 85 -12.76 -7.41 -2.54
N GLN A 86 -12.20 -8.36 -1.79
CA GLN A 86 -12.21 -8.30 -0.32
C GLN A 86 -11.12 -7.32 0.13
N PRO A 87 -11.36 -6.44 1.13
CA PRO A 87 -10.39 -5.44 1.57
C PRO A 87 -9.20 -6.02 2.37
N PHE A 88 -8.89 -7.31 2.22
CA PHE A 88 -7.90 -8.04 3.02
C PHE A 88 -7.03 -9.00 2.20
N SER A 89 -5.97 -8.45 1.60
CA SER A 89 -4.73 -9.20 1.38
C SER A 89 -4.18 -9.65 2.74
N GLY A 90 -4.28 -10.94 3.04
CA GLY A 90 -4.12 -11.48 4.40
C GLY A 90 -2.70 -11.49 4.98
N ASP A 91 -1.77 -10.74 4.39
CA ASP A 91 -0.34 -10.73 4.69
C ASP A 91 0.12 -9.43 5.39
N ASP A 92 -0.78 -8.48 5.61
CA ASP A 92 -0.49 -7.24 6.35
C ASP A 92 0.09 -7.60 7.74
N PHE A 93 1.29 -7.08 8.00
CA PHE A 93 1.99 -7.32 9.27
C PHE A 93 1.21 -6.74 10.47
N LEU A 94 0.56 -5.58 10.28
CA LEU A 94 -0.40 -5.02 11.23
C LEU A 94 -1.82 -5.40 10.81
N PRO A 95 -2.69 -5.80 11.75
CA PRO A 95 -4.09 -6.07 11.44
C PRO A 95 -4.81 -4.77 11.08
N SER A 96 -5.00 -4.56 9.78
CA SER A 96 -6.05 -3.69 9.26
C SER A 96 -7.40 -4.21 9.80
N PHE A 97 -8.02 -3.47 10.72
CA PHE A 97 -9.37 -3.79 11.17
C PHE A 97 -10.38 -3.28 10.13
N PRO A 98 -11.49 -4.01 9.90
CA PRO A 98 -12.43 -3.60 8.87
C PRO A 98 -13.10 -2.26 9.15
N ASP A 99 -13.41 -1.59 8.05
CA ASP A 99 -14.38 -0.53 8.01
C ASP A 99 -15.79 -1.12 7.81
N ARG A 100 -16.80 -0.25 7.68
CA ARG A 100 -18.19 -0.69 7.46
C ARG A 100 -18.44 -1.26 6.06
N GLN A 101 -17.41 -1.40 5.22
CA GLN A 101 -17.52 -1.78 3.81
C GLN A 101 -17.03 -3.21 3.56
N ILE A 102 -16.60 -3.97 4.59
CA ILE A 102 -16.12 -5.35 4.45
C ILE A 102 -17.03 -6.27 3.61
N TYR A 103 -18.35 -6.13 3.71
CA TYR A 103 -19.31 -6.93 2.94
C TYR A 103 -19.74 -6.31 1.60
N GLN A 104 -19.13 -5.19 1.16
CA GLN A 104 -19.47 -4.59 -0.14
C GLN A 104 -19.17 -5.51 -1.32
N TRP A 105 -18.14 -6.36 -1.25
CA TRP A 105 -17.86 -7.37 -2.28
C TRP A 105 -19.08 -8.27 -2.56
N THR A 106 -20.01 -8.43 -1.61
CA THR A 106 -21.26 -9.19 -1.83
C THR A 106 -22.17 -8.58 -2.92
N CYS A 107 -21.86 -7.39 -3.44
CA CYS A 107 -22.45 -6.83 -4.64
C CYS A 107 -22.27 -7.75 -5.87
N VAL A 108 -21.15 -8.49 -5.98
CA VAL A 108 -20.92 -9.42 -7.09
C VAL A 108 -21.98 -10.52 -7.16
N ALA A 109 -22.47 -10.96 -5.99
CA ALA A 109 -23.55 -11.93 -5.87
C ALA A 109 -24.95 -11.37 -6.22
N ARG A 110 -25.01 -10.10 -6.68
CA ARG A 110 -26.21 -9.43 -7.20
C ARG A 110 -26.12 -9.10 -8.69
N VAL A 111 -24.94 -9.21 -9.32
CA VAL A 111 -24.72 -8.84 -10.74
C VAL A 111 -25.52 -9.73 -11.69
N CYS A 112 -25.35 -11.05 -11.60
CA CYS A 112 -26.15 -12.01 -12.36
C CYS A 112 -26.21 -13.36 -11.64
N LYS A 113 -27.04 -14.30 -12.14
CA LYS A 113 -27.19 -15.65 -11.56
C LYS A 113 -25.88 -16.45 -11.56
N TYR A 114 -25.04 -16.30 -12.59
CA TYR A 114 -23.74 -16.98 -12.71
C TYR A 114 -22.76 -16.50 -11.63
N TRP A 115 -22.57 -15.19 -11.50
CA TRP A 115 -21.72 -14.57 -10.48
C TRP A 115 -22.19 -14.91 -9.07
N LYS A 116 -23.51 -14.89 -8.83
CA LYS A 116 -24.13 -15.35 -7.58
C LYS A 116 -23.84 -16.82 -7.30
N GLY A 117 -23.88 -17.68 -8.32
CA GLY A 117 -23.54 -19.10 -8.23
C GLY A 117 -22.10 -19.32 -7.78
N ILE A 118 -21.14 -18.61 -8.39
CA ILE A 118 -19.72 -18.65 -8.02
C ILE A 118 -19.52 -18.11 -6.60
N ALA A 119 -19.97 -16.88 -6.34
CA ALA A 119 -19.74 -16.19 -5.06
C ALA A 119 -20.37 -16.92 -3.86
N VAL A 120 -21.48 -17.66 -4.04
CA VAL A 120 -22.09 -18.46 -2.97
C VAL A 120 -21.44 -19.84 -2.81
N ASN A 121 -20.73 -20.35 -3.82
CA ASN A 121 -20.07 -21.66 -3.78
C ASN A 121 -18.59 -21.63 -3.41
N ASP A 122 -17.88 -20.53 -3.65
CA ASP A 122 -16.54 -20.28 -3.11
C ASP A 122 -16.64 -20.03 -1.59
N PRO A 123 -16.17 -20.95 -0.72
CA PRO A 123 -16.30 -20.79 0.72
C PRO A 123 -15.38 -19.70 1.29
N SER A 124 -14.27 -19.41 0.60
CA SER A 124 -13.23 -18.49 1.10
C SER A 124 -13.74 -17.06 1.23
N LEU A 125 -14.64 -16.64 0.34
CA LEU A 125 -15.31 -15.33 0.40
C LEU A 125 -16.10 -15.15 1.71
N TRP A 126 -16.58 -16.23 2.34
CA TRP A 126 -17.39 -16.19 3.56
C TRP A 126 -16.59 -16.49 4.84
N SER A 127 -15.28 -16.71 4.73
CA SER A 127 -14.40 -17.07 5.86
C SER A 127 -14.03 -15.90 6.77
N THR A 128 -14.11 -14.66 6.26
CA THR A 128 -13.87 -13.46 7.07
C THR A 128 -15.18 -13.05 7.73
N ILE A 129 -15.21 -13.12 9.07
CA ILE A 129 -16.37 -12.83 9.90
C ILE A 129 -16.07 -11.61 10.76
N GLU A 130 -16.77 -10.52 10.50
CA GLU A 130 -16.73 -9.32 11.32
C GLU A 130 -17.90 -9.31 12.33
N LEU A 131 -17.56 -9.17 13.62
CA LEU A 131 -18.45 -8.98 14.77
C LEU A 131 -18.42 -7.53 15.30
N CYS A 132 -18.15 -6.57 14.42
CA CYS A 132 -18.09 -5.12 14.71
C CYS A 132 -19.33 -4.39 14.17
N HIS A 133 -19.37 -3.07 14.41
CA HIS A 133 -20.12 -2.10 13.59
C HIS A 133 -21.60 -2.40 13.29
N ASP A 134 -22.38 -2.81 14.30
CA ASP A 134 -23.81 -3.14 14.15
C ASP A 134 -24.11 -4.30 13.16
N SER A 135 -23.08 -5.10 12.81
CA SER A 135 -23.24 -6.29 11.99
C SER A 135 -24.33 -7.20 12.54
N SER A 136 -25.35 -7.45 11.73
CA SER A 136 -26.54 -8.19 12.17
C SER A 136 -26.15 -9.59 12.68
N PRO A 137 -26.50 -9.96 13.93
CA PRO A 137 -26.24 -11.30 14.47
C PRO A 137 -26.76 -12.43 13.57
N ALA A 138 -27.86 -12.21 12.85
CA ALA A 138 -28.45 -13.17 11.92
C ALA A 138 -27.58 -13.45 10.67
N ALA A 139 -26.60 -12.59 10.36
CA ALA A 139 -25.66 -12.83 9.27
C ALA A 139 -24.61 -13.89 9.63
N VAL A 140 -24.17 -13.94 10.89
CA VAL A 140 -23.03 -14.78 11.33
C VAL A 140 -23.27 -16.28 11.06
N PRO A 141 -24.43 -16.88 11.37
CA PRO A 141 -24.72 -18.27 10.98
C PRO A 141 -24.68 -18.51 9.46
N VAL A 142 -24.99 -17.50 8.64
CA VAL A 142 -24.91 -17.59 7.17
C VAL A 142 -23.46 -17.59 6.71
N LEU A 143 -22.58 -16.78 7.31
CA LEU A 143 -21.14 -16.76 7.03
C LEU A 143 -20.47 -18.09 7.44
N ILE A 144 -20.73 -18.57 8.67
CA ILE A 144 -20.20 -19.84 9.18
C ILE A 144 -20.63 -21.02 8.29
N ARG A 145 -21.92 -21.06 7.87
CA ARG A 145 -22.44 -22.11 6.99
C ARG A 145 -21.85 -22.05 5.57
N ARG A 146 -21.65 -20.85 5.00
CA ARG A 146 -21.11 -20.71 3.64
C ARG A 146 -19.60 -20.93 3.55
N SER A 147 -18.84 -20.65 4.61
CA SER A 147 -17.40 -20.95 4.68
C SER A 147 -17.09 -22.44 4.82
N ARG A 148 -18.09 -23.31 5.03
CA ARG A 148 -17.98 -24.77 5.07
C ARG A 148 -16.88 -25.23 6.05
N ASN A 149 -15.79 -25.81 5.55
CA ASN A 149 -14.63 -26.24 6.35
C ASN A 149 -13.41 -25.31 6.18
N ASN A 150 -13.52 -24.22 5.41
CA ASN A 150 -12.41 -23.31 5.16
C ASN A 150 -12.00 -22.59 6.47
N PRO A 151 -10.71 -22.26 6.66
CA PRO A 151 -10.26 -21.51 7.85
C PRO A 151 -10.98 -20.18 8.01
N LEU A 152 -11.12 -19.71 9.26
CA LEU A 152 -11.86 -18.51 9.61
C LEU A 152 -10.92 -17.37 10.04
N ARG A 153 -11.26 -16.16 9.60
CA ARG A 153 -10.67 -14.90 10.06
C ARG A 153 -11.71 -14.14 10.86
N LEU A 154 -11.53 -14.06 12.18
CA LEU A 154 -12.50 -13.49 13.10
C LEU A 154 -12.03 -12.11 13.58
N TYR A 155 -12.81 -11.08 13.27
CA TYR A 155 -12.59 -9.71 13.73
C TYR A 155 -13.70 -9.31 14.70
N HIS A 156 -13.36 -8.80 15.88
CA HIS A 156 -14.30 -8.18 16.79
C HIS A 156 -13.73 -6.87 17.33
N ARG A 157 -14.54 -5.81 17.25
CA ARG A 157 -14.28 -4.50 17.86
C ARG A 157 -15.43 -4.18 18.80
N SER A 158 -15.12 -4.12 20.09
CA SER A 158 -16.07 -3.64 21.09
C SER A 158 -16.21 -2.12 21.01
N ARG A 159 -17.42 -1.62 21.22
CA ARG A 159 -17.73 -0.19 21.19
C ARG A 159 -17.94 0.37 22.59
N SER A 160 -17.00 1.23 23.01
CA SER A 160 -17.05 2.25 24.06
C SER A 160 -17.88 1.99 25.33
N LEU A 161 -17.18 2.15 26.46
CA LEU A 161 -17.58 2.22 27.88
C LEU A 161 -19.05 2.56 28.22
N PHE A 162 -19.71 3.43 27.46
CA PHE A 162 -21.02 3.98 27.81
C PHE A 162 -22.24 3.14 27.38
N LEU A 163 -22.07 2.11 26.53
CA LEU A 163 -23.18 1.26 26.08
C LEU A 163 -23.41 0.06 27.03
N LYS A 164 -24.69 -0.22 27.32
CA LYS A 164 -25.09 -1.13 28.41
C LYS A 164 -24.82 -2.63 28.15
N SER A 165 -24.70 -3.06 26.90
CA SER A 165 -24.16 -4.38 26.56
C SER A 165 -23.68 -4.45 25.11
N ASP A 166 -22.51 -5.05 24.90
CA ASP A 166 -22.08 -5.49 23.57
C ASP A 166 -22.81 -6.79 23.25
N LYS A 167 -23.76 -6.76 22.31
CA LYS A 167 -24.55 -7.94 21.93
C LYS A 167 -23.72 -9.01 21.21
N ASN A 168 -22.58 -8.63 20.65
CA ASN A 168 -21.74 -9.54 19.87
C ASN A 168 -20.78 -10.34 20.76
N ILE A 169 -20.65 -10.01 22.05
CA ILE A 169 -19.80 -10.74 23.01
C ILE A 169 -20.24 -12.21 23.19
N GLY A 170 -21.56 -12.48 23.14
CA GLY A 170 -22.09 -13.85 23.17
C GLY A 170 -21.72 -14.62 21.91
N ILE A 171 -21.94 -14.01 20.73
CA ILE A 171 -21.60 -14.57 19.42
C ILE A 171 -20.10 -14.88 19.34
N LEU A 172 -19.25 -13.98 19.83
CA LEU A 172 -17.80 -14.18 19.92
C LEU A 172 -17.45 -15.41 20.77
N ARG A 173 -18.03 -15.53 21.97
CA ARG A 173 -17.84 -16.70 22.84
C ARG A 173 -18.30 -17.99 22.16
N ASP A 174 -19.48 -17.99 21.55
CA ASP A 174 -20.06 -19.17 20.88
C ASP A 174 -19.23 -19.59 19.66
N MET A 175 -18.67 -18.63 18.91
CA MET A 175 -17.72 -18.90 17.82
C MET A 175 -16.39 -19.46 18.32
N LEU A 176 -15.80 -18.88 19.37
CA LEU A 176 -14.55 -19.36 19.97
C LEU A 176 -14.71 -20.75 20.62
N ALA A 177 -15.91 -21.07 21.11
CA ALA A 177 -16.25 -22.40 21.61
C ALA A 177 -16.45 -23.42 20.48
N THR A 178 -17.32 -23.12 19.49
CA THR A 178 -17.78 -24.09 18.49
C THR A 178 -16.92 -24.19 17.23
N GLN A 179 -16.23 -23.13 16.83
CA GLN A 179 -15.42 -23.08 15.61
C GLN A 179 -13.90 -23.09 15.86
N ARG A 180 -13.45 -23.37 17.10
CA ARG A 180 -12.03 -23.31 17.52
C ARG A 180 -11.06 -23.95 16.51
N SER A 181 -11.38 -25.16 16.03
CA SER A 181 -10.55 -25.90 15.06
C SER A 181 -10.46 -25.28 13.66
N ARG A 182 -11.20 -24.20 13.37
CA ARG A 182 -11.16 -23.49 12.09
C ARG A 182 -10.54 -22.10 12.19
N ILE A 183 -10.36 -21.52 13.37
CA ILE A 183 -9.89 -20.14 13.51
C ILE A 183 -8.38 -20.08 13.22
N GLU A 184 -8.03 -19.40 12.13
CA GLU A 184 -6.64 -19.19 11.70
C GLU A 184 -6.14 -17.77 12.04
N HIS A 185 -7.05 -16.80 12.00
CA HIS A 185 -6.78 -15.42 12.41
C HIS A 185 -7.82 -14.95 13.43
N LEU A 186 -7.38 -14.37 14.55
CA LEU A 186 -8.24 -13.80 15.59
C LEU A 186 -7.79 -12.37 15.94
N HIS A 187 -8.64 -11.38 15.66
CA HIS A 187 -8.33 -9.96 15.85
C HIS A 187 -9.38 -9.28 16.75
N LEU A 188 -8.94 -8.83 17.93
CA LEU A 188 -9.75 -8.20 18.96
C LEU A 188 -9.32 -6.74 19.18
N ASP A 189 -10.25 -5.79 19.08
CA ASP A 189 -10.10 -4.37 19.44
C ASP A 189 -11.06 -4.08 20.59
N LEU A 190 -10.52 -3.96 21.81
CA LEU A 190 -11.30 -3.92 23.05
C LEU A 190 -11.13 -2.54 23.70
N GLN A 191 -12.22 -1.77 23.67
CA GLN A 191 -12.33 -0.43 24.26
C GLN A 191 -12.83 -0.44 25.70
N ASP A 192 -13.14 -1.62 26.25
CA ASP A 192 -13.65 -1.80 27.59
C ASP A 192 -13.15 -3.15 28.12
N ALA A 193 -12.57 -3.14 29.32
CA ALA A 193 -12.01 -4.31 29.99
C ALA A 193 -12.86 -4.80 31.16
N ARG A 194 -14.19 -4.66 31.07
CA ARG A 194 -15.15 -5.56 31.73
C ARG A 194 -14.62 -6.99 31.67
N SER A 195 -14.58 -7.64 32.84
CA SER A 195 -14.01 -8.98 33.07
C SER A 195 -14.42 -10.03 32.04
N ASN A 196 -15.64 -9.91 31.50
CA ASN A 196 -16.21 -10.77 30.45
C ASN A 196 -15.33 -10.95 29.21
N TYR A 197 -14.54 -9.95 28.81
CA TYR A 197 -13.62 -10.11 27.68
C TYR A 197 -12.38 -10.93 28.05
N MET A 198 -11.84 -10.72 29.25
CA MET A 198 -10.64 -11.44 29.70
C MET A 198 -10.96 -12.90 30.04
N THR A 199 -12.19 -13.20 30.52
CA THR A 199 -12.66 -14.59 30.60
C THR A 199 -12.84 -15.21 29.21
N ILE A 200 -13.40 -14.50 28.22
CA ILE A 200 -13.52 -15.04 26.85
C ILE A 200 -12.16 -15.30 26.19
N ILE A 201 -11.17 -14.43 26.39
CA ILE A 201 -9.79 -14.66 25.92
C ILE A 201 -9.21 -15.88 26.63
N GLY A 202 -9.28 -15.93 27.97
CA GLY A 202 -8.85 -17.10 28.76
C GLY A 202 -9.51 -18.40 28.30
N ASP A 203 -10.85 -18.44 28.22
CA ASP A 203 -11.63 -19.60 27.80
C ASP A 203 -11.31 -20.07 26.37
N ALA A 204 -11.04 -19.13 25.45
CA ALA A 204 -10.66 -19.44 24.08
C ALA A 204 -9.30 -20.15 24.02
N PHE A 205 -8.31 -19.56 24.70
CA PHE A 205 -6.91 -19.96 24.68
C PHE A 205 -6.53 -21.03 25.74
N ALA A 206 -7.41 -21.35 26.70
CA ALA A 206 -7.24 -22.45 27.67
C ALA A 206 -7.28 -23.85 27.05
N LYS A 207 -7.40 -23.92 25.72
CA LYS A 207 -7.17 -25.11 24.89
C LYS A 207 -6.38 -24.71 23.66
N VAL A 208 -5.57 -25.62 23.13
CA VAL A 208 -4.84 -25.42 21.87
C VAL A 208 -5.82 -25.10 20.74
N VAL A 209 -5.51 -24.07 19.96
CA VAL A 209 -6.26 -23.65 18.76
C VAL A 209 -5.41 -24.02 17.54
N PRO A 210 -5.47 -25.27 17.04
CA PRO A 210 -4.38 -25.90 16.28
C PRO A 210 -4.05 -25.28 14.91
N HIS A 211 -4.92 -24.40 14.39
CA HIS A 211 -4.71 -23.69 13.13
C HIS A 211 -4.46 -22.18 13.32
N LEU A 212 -4.48 -21.67 14.55
CA LEU A 212 -4.35 -20.25 14.85
C LEU A 212 -2.93 -19.77 14.56
N ARG A 213 -2.77 -18.97 13.51
CA ARG A 213 -1.50 -18.41 13.02
C ARG A 213 -1.33 -16.94 13.35
N SER A 214 -2.42 -16.18 13.36
CA SER A 214 -2.41 -14.73 13.60
C SER A 214 -3.32 -14.37 14.78
N VAL A 215 -2.77 -13.65 15.74
CA VAL A 215 -3.50 -13.12 16.90
C VAL A 215 -3.29 -11.60 16.97
N SER A 216 -4.37 -10.85 17.22
CA SER A 216 -4.28 -9.45 17.64
C SER A 216 -5.18 -9.20 18.83
N ILE A 217 -4.64 -8.53 19.85
CA ILE A 217 -5.40 -8.03 20.99
C ILE A 217 -4.98 -6.58 21.26
N ASP A 218 -5.81 -5.64 20.81
CA ASP A 218 -5.65 -4.21 21.05
C ASP A 218 -6.48 -3.82 22.28
N LEU A 219 -5.82 -3.72 23.44
CA LEU A 219 -6.43 -3.36 24.73
C LEU A 219 -6.31 -1.85 24.95
N LYS A 220 -7.40 -1.12 24.72
CA LYS A 220 -7.48 0.32 25.02
C LYS A 220 -7.92 0.50 26.47
N ASP A 221 -7.39 1.56 27.08
CA ASP A 221 -7.76 2.09 28.41
C ASP A 221 -7.52 1.17 29.64
N LEU A 222 -6.70 0.11 29.49
CA LEU A 222 -6.39 -0.86 30.55
C LEU A 222 -5.21 -0.52 31.48
N PHE A 223 -4.61 0.66 31.32
CA PHE A 223 -3.24 0.99 31.78
C PHE A 223 -2.98 0.99 33.29
N SER A 224 -3.99 0.77 34.15
CA SER A 224 -3.87 0.90 35.61
C SER A 224 -3.98 -0.40 36.41
N ARG A 225 -4.39 -1.53 35.79
CA ARG A 225 -4.56 -2.81 36.50
C ARG A 225 -4.20 -3.99 35.60
N SER A 226 -3.02 -4.57 35.80
CA SER A 226 -2.52 -5.70 35.02
C SER A 226 -3.53 -6.86 34.96
N PRO A 227 -4.15 -7.13 33.80
CA PRO A 227 -5.04 -8.26 33.61
C PRO A 227 -4.27 -9.34 32.86
N HIS A 228 -3.94 -10.43 33.54
CA HIS A 228 -3.29 -11.59 32.93
C HIS A 228 -4.22 -12.23 31.88
N ALA A 229 -4.25 -11.67 30.67
CA ALA A 229 -5.19 -12.00 29.61
C ALA A 229 -5.10 -13.47 29.18
N PHE A 230 -3.90 -14.03 29.31
CA PHE A 230 -3.60 -15.42 29.01
C PHE A 230 -3.33 -16.26 30.27
N LYS A 231 -3.89 -15.89 31.42
CA LYS A 231 -3.81 -16.74 32.62
C LYS A 231 -4.50 -18.09 32.34
N ASN A 232 -3.83 -19.19 32.68
CA ASN A 232 -4.26 -20.57 32.42
C ASN A 232 -4.32 -20.95 30.92
N VAL A 233 -3.65 -20.20 30.03
CA VAL A 233 -3.59 -20.53 28.61
C VAL A 233 -2.55 -21.61 28.34
N THR A 234 -2.93 -22.59 27.52
CA THR A 234 -2.02 -23.61 27.00
C THR A 234 -1.17 -23.01 25.87
N GLU A 235 0.09 -23.44 25.74
CA GLU A 235 0.97 -23.06 24.62
C GLU A 235 0.26 -23.15 23.26
N GLN A 236 0.51 -22.17 22.40
CA GLN A 236 -0.11 -22.06 21.08
C GLN A 236 0.99 -22.12 19.99
N PRO A 237 1.60 -23.29 19.76
CA PRO A 237 2.78 -23.44 18.90
C PRO A 237 2.50 -23.22 17.40
N SER A 238 1.24 -22.99 17.00
CA SER A 238 0.83 -22.62 15.64
C SER A 238 0.92 -21.12 15.37
N VAL A 239 1.01 -20.26 16.40
CA VAL A 239 0.98 -18.79 16.25
C VAL A 239 2.31 -18.30 15.70
N VAL A 240 2.25 -17.66 14.53
CA VAL A 240 3.39 -17.10 13.79
C VAL A 240 3.42 -15.57 13.90
N GLN A 241 2.24 -14.94 14.01
CA GLN A 241 2.06 -13.49 14.06
C GLN A 241 1.21 -13.07 15.25
N LEU A 242 1.72 -12.13 16.05
CA LEU A 242 1.07 -11.60 17.24
C LEU A 242 1.13 -10.08 17.23
N THR A 243 -0.01 -9.43 17.48
CA THR A 243 -0.12 -8.00 17.76
C THR A 243 -0.71 -7.82 19.15
N VAL A 244 0.00 -7.12 20.04
CA VAL A 244 -0.48 -6.80 21.39
C VAL A 244 -0.37 -5.29 21.66
N THR A 245 -1.41 -4.73 22.25
CA THR A 245 -1.40 -3.34 22.75
C THR A 245 -1.50 -3.36 24.27
N GLY A 246 -0.61 -2.64 24.94
CA GLY A 246 -0.59 -2.53 26.40
C GLY A 246 -0.10 -3.80 27.10
N SER A 247 -0.70 -4.09 28.26
CA SER A 247 -0.13 -4.90 29.35
C SER A 247 -0.04 -6.42 29.13
N ALA A 248 -0.37 -6.95 27.95
CA ALA A 248 -0.44 -8.39 27.68
C ALA A 248 0.94 -9.06 27.37
N LEU A 249 2.02 -8.51 27.94
CA LEU A 249 3.41 -8.83 27.58
C LEU A 249 4.04 -9.97 28.38
N ASP A 250 3.53 -10.26 29.59
CA ASP A 250 3.97 -11.38 30.43
C ASP A 250 3.86 -12.75 29.74
N SER A 251 2.91 -12.84 28.82
CA SER A 251 2.42 -14.06 28.21
C SER A 251 3.06 -14.38 26.85
N LEU A 252 4.06 -13.60 26.39
CA LEU A 252 4.70 -13.83 25.09
C LEU A 252 5.37 -15.22 24.96
N HIS A 253 5.77 -15.81 26.09
CA HIS A 253 6.36 -17.15 26.18
C HIS A 253 5.44 -18.28 25.68
N ILE A 254 4.12 -18.05 25.62
CA ILE A 254 3.09 -19.00 25.17
C ILE A 254 3.16 -19.26 23.65
N PHE A 255 3.90 -18.44 22.91
CA PHE A 255 3.97 -18.44 21.44
C PHE A 255 5.40 -18.77 20.93
N PRO A 256 5.93 -20.00 21.18
CA PRO A 256 7.33 -20.35 20.88
C PRO A 256 7.67 -20.39 19.38
N SER A 257 6.67 -20.35 18.50
CA SER A 257 6.83 -20.30 17.03
C SER A 257 6.76 -18.88 16.46
N LEU A 258 6.76 -17.83 17.29
CA LEU A 258 6.51 -16.48 16.82
C LEU A 258 7.63 -15.95 15.90
N VAL A 259 7.24 -15.51 14.71
CA VAL A 259 8.11 -14.92 13.67
C VAL A 259 7.85 -13.41 13.52
N ARG A 260 6.62 -12.98 13.80
CA ARG A 260 6.14 -11.59 13.67
C ARG A 260 5.55 -11.09 14.99
N LEU A 261 6.15 -10.05 15.57
CA LEU A 261 5.68 -9.44 16.82
C LEU A 261 5.46 -7.94 16.65
N ALA A 262 4.21 -7.50 16.78
CA ALA A 262 3.84 -6.10 16.93
C ALA A 262 3.49 -5.81 18.40
N VAL A 263 4.16 -4.83 18.99
CA VAL A 263 3.82 -4.31 20.33
C VAL A 263 3.47 -2.83 20.20
N SER A 264 2.37 -2.39 20.84
CA SER A 264 2.06 -0.97 20.96
C SER A 264 1.74 -0.55 22.39
N ARG A 265 1.97 0.74 22.69
CA ARG A 265 1.63 1.38 23.97
C ARG A 265 2.24 0.68 25.20
N ILE A 266 3.52 0.35 25.14
CA ILE A 266 4.32 0.19 26.36
C ILE A 266 4.30 1.55 27.08
N THR A 267 3.82 1.58 28.33
CA THR A 267 3.61 2.83 29.09
C THR A 267 4.52 3.01 30.31
N ASP A 268 5.19 1.95 30.77
CA ASP A 268 5.99 1.97 31.99
C ASP A 268 7.26 1.10 31.90
N VAL A 269 8.18 1.37 32.83
CA VAL A 269 9.49 0.71 32.97
C VAL A 269 9.38 -0.79 33.16
N SER A 270 8.40 -1.26 33.94
CA SER A 270 8.21 -2.69 34.23
C SER A 270 7.77 -3.45 32.97
N GLN A 271 6.85 -2.88 32.19
CA GLN A 271 6.46 -3.43 30.88
C GLN A 271 7.63 -3.48 29.90
N ALA A 272 8.51 -2.47 29.87
CA ALA A 272 9.70 -2.49 29.01
C ALA A 272 10.71 -3.57 29.42
N CYS A 273 11.04 -3.68 30.71
CA CYS A 273 11.93 -4.73 31.21
C CYS A 273 11.37 -6.14 30.97
N LEU A 274 10.07 -6.33 31.17
CA LEU A 274 9.35 -7.57 30.88
C LEU A 274 9.36 -7.92 29.39
N PHE A 275 9.09 -6.94 28.52
CA PHE A 275 9.15 -7.10 27.06
C PHE A 275 10.56 -7.51 26.59
N VAL A 276 11.61 -6.85 27.10
CA VAL A 276 13.02 -7.23 26.83
C VAL A 276 13.33 -8.65 27.32
N GLN A 277 12.84 -9.04 28.50
CA GLN A 277 12.97 -10.41 29.00
C GLN A 277 12.27 -11.43 28.08
N CYS A 278 11.07 -11.11 27.58
CA CYS A 278 10.34 -11.96 26.65
C CYS A 278 10.98 -12.04 25.26
N LEU A 279 11.58 -10.96 24.74
CA LEU A 279 12.30 -11.00 23.46
C LEU A 279 13.44 -12.06 23.46
N ARG A 280 14.11 -12.30 24.60
CA ARG A 280 15.13 -13.38 24.72
C ARG A 280 14.57 -14.77 24.48
N GLN A 281 13.26 -14.96 24.64
CA GLN A 281 12.59 -16.25 24.47
C GLN A 281 12.05 -16.45 23.04
N LEU A 282 12.29 -15.50 22.13
CA LEU A 282 11.79 -15.50 20.75
C LEU A 282 12.92 -15.58 19.70
N PRO A 283 13.78 -16.63 19.72
CA PRO A 283 14.93 -16.76 18.78
C PRO A 283 14.52 -16.99 17.31
N ARG A 284 13.22 -17.11 17.03
CA ARG A 284 12.61 -17.23 15.70
C ARG A 284 12.06 -15.92 15.14
N LEU A 285 12.18 -14.81 15.88
CA LEU A 285 11.61 -13.54 15.48
C LEU A 285 12.34 -12.93 14.28
N GLU A 286 11.62 -12.74 13.17
CA GLU A 286 12.16 -12.17 11.92
C GLU A 286 11.64 -10.75 11.67
N GLU A 287 10.45 -10.41 12.18
CA GLU A 287 9.87 -9.07 12.05
C GLU A 287 9.39 -8.56 13.42
N LEU A 288 10.08 -7.55 13.98
CA LEU A 288 9.71 -6.85 15.21
C LEU A 288 9.20 -5.44 14.90
N CYS A 289 8.15 -5.02 15.58
CA CYS A 289 7.42 -3.81 15.24
C CYS A 289 6.88 -3.13 16.50
N MET A 290 7.22 -1.86 16.70
CA MET A 290 7.01 -1.15 17.97
C MET A 290 6.35 0.21 17.77
N PHE A 291 5.23 0.45 18.45
CA PHE A 291 4.39 1.64 18.24
C PHE A 291 4.06 2.39 19.53
N SER A 292 4.03 3.71 19.44
CA SER A 292 3.42 4.60 20.45
C SER A 292 3.95 4.34 21.87
N ILE A 293 5.25 4.00 21.98
CA ILE A 293 5.93 3.76 23.26
C ILE A 293 6.04 5.09 24.02
N ARG A 294 5.67 5.06 25.31
CA ARG A 294 5.67 6.22 26.21
C ARG A 294 6.17 5.80 27.58
N PHE A 295 6.77 6.73 28.30
CA PHE A 295 7.20 6.52 29.68
C PHE A 295 7.06 7.84 30.47
N VAL A 296 7.20 7.77 31.79
CA VAL A 296 6.92 8.90 32.72
C VAL A 296 7.87 8.88 33.94
N THR A 297 9.04 8.25 33.84
CA THR A 297 9.91 7.95 34.99
C THR A 297 11.39 8.02 34.62
N ASP A 298 12.19 8.73 35.41
CA ASP A 298 13.61 8.96 35.12
C ASP A 298 14.55 7.88 35.70
N ASP A 299 14.14 7.20 36.78
CA ASP A 299 14.92 6.16 37.47
C ASP A 299 14.96 4.85 36.68
N TYR A 300 15.87 4.73 35.71
CA TYR A 300 16.05 3.53 34.90
C TYR A 300 17.47 3.01 34.82
N HIS A 301 17.59 1.68 34.93
CA HIS A 301 18.78 0.94 34.53
C HIS A 301 18.51 0.25 33.19
N PRO A 302 19.39 0.39 32.18
CA PRO A 302 19.20 -0.26 30.88
C PRO A 302 19.20 -1.80 31.06
N PRO A 303 18.17 -2.51 30.60
CA PRO A 303 18.10 -3.95 30.79
C PRO A 303 19.12 -4.68 29.91
N PRO A 304 19.48 -5.94 30.23
CA PRO A 304 20.54 -6.64 29.50
C PRO A 304 20.20 -6.84 28.02
N ILE A 305 21.20 -6.68 27.16
CA ILE A 305 21.09 -6.77 25.70
C ILE A 305 20.48 -8.12 25.27
N VAL A 306 19.64 -8.07 24.23
CA VAL A 306 18.91 -9.20 23.64
C VAL A 306 19.35 -9.40 22.20
N ASN A 307 20.03 -10.51 21.93
CA ASN A 307 20.37 -10.92 20.57
C ASN A 307 19.13 -11.52 19.88
N LEU A 308 18.72 -10.94 18.75
CA LEU A 308 17.64 -11.45 17.89
C LEU A 308 18.25 -11.88 16.54
N PRO A 309 18.89 -13.07 16.45
CA PRO A 309 19.81 -13.41 15.38
C PRO A 309 19.15 -13.63 14.01
N ARG A 310 17.81 -13.67 13.98
CA ARG A 310 16.99 -13.83 12.76
C ARG A 310 16.25 -12.55 12.36
N LEU A 311 16.39 -11.46 13.09
CA LEU A 311 15.62 -10.24 12.86
C LEU A 311 15.98 -9.61 11.50
N GLN A 312 15.07 -9.73 10.55
CA GLN A 312 15.17 -9.18 9.18
C GLN A 312 14.55 -7.80 9.07
N ARG A 313 13.56 -7.48 9.92
CA ARG A 313 12.84 -6.20 9.89
C ARG A 313 12.60 -5.69 11.31
N LEU A 314 12.97 -4.45 11.54
CA LEU A 314 12.67 -3.71 12.76
C LEU A 314 11.91 -2.45 12.38
N TYR A 315 10.63 -2.34 12.74
CA TYR A 315 9.83 -1.14 12.47
C TYR A 315 9.50 -0.41 13.77
N ILE A 316 9.67 0.91 13.77
CA ILE A 316 9.60 1.79 14.93
C ILE A 316 8.68 2.96 14.58
N ALA A 317 7.65 3.22 15.39
CA ALA A 317 6.75 4.35 15.17
C ALA A 317 6.29 5.00 16.47
N GLU A 318 6.11 6.33 16.42
CA GLU A 318 5.52 7.12 17.50
C GLU A 318 6.17 6.91 18.89
N ILE A 319 7.44 6.49 18.94
CA ILE A 319 8.25 6.58 20.16
C ILE A 319 8.34 8.06 20.51
N ILE A 320 7.81 8.42 21.67
CA ILE A 320 8.03 9.75 22.26
C ILE A 320 9.43 9.72 22.90
N THR A 321 10.18 10.81 22.79
CA THR A 321 11.60 10.90 23.15
C THR A 321 11.89 11.01 24.65
N HIS A 322 11.28 10.12 25.42
CA HIS A 322 11.84 9.74 26.71
C HIS A 322 13.19 9.04 26.46
N PRO A 323 14.24 9.28 27.27
CA PRO A 323 15.49 8.52 27.20
C PRO A 323 15.28 7.00 27.23
N LEU A 324 14.23 6.55 27.91
CA LEU A 324 13.76 5.17 27.97
C LEU A 324 13.47 4.52 26.60
N GLY A 325 13.07 5.30 25.59
CA GLY A 325 12.97 4.81 24.21
C GLY A 325 14.33 4.40 23.64
N SER A 326 15.38 5.20 23.93
CA SER A 326 16.76 4.89 23.56
C SER A 326 17.26 3.67 24.33
N CYS A 327 17.02 3.62 25.64
CA CYS A 327 17.46 2.50 26.48
C CYS A 327 16.83 1.16 26.07
N LEU A 328 15.53 1.16 25.71
CA LEU A 328 14.85 -0.02 25.18
C LEU A 328 15.48 -0.45 23.83
N LEU A 329 15.74 0.50 22.92
CA LEU A 329 16.38 0.20 21.65
C LEU A 329 17.83 -0.28 21.81
N SER A 330 18.61 0.25 22.76
CA SER A 330 19.97 -0.23 23.06
C SER A 330 20.00 -1.58 23.77
N SER A 331 18.85 -2.07 24.22
CA SER A 331 18.69 -3.41 24.80
C SER A 331 18.39 -4.47 23.74
N ILE A 332 18.33 -4.10 22.44
CA ILE A 332 18.12 -5.02 21.32
C ILE A 332 19.38 -4.99 20.43
N ASP A 333 20.07 -6.12 20.33
CA ASP A 333 21.17 -6.33 19.39
C ASP A 333 20.58 -6.70 18.02
N VAL A 334 20.65 -5.72 17.11
CA VAL A 334 20.01 -5.75 15.79
C VAL A 334 21.01 -6.25 14.74
N PRO A 335 20.74 -7.36 14.02
CA PRO A 335 21.61 -7.84 12.95
C PRO A 335 21.85 -6.78 11.87
N THR A 336 23.06 -6.72 11.33
CA THR A 336 23.42 -5.75 10.26
C THR A 336 22.65 -5.98 8.94
N SER A 337 22.03 -7.15 8.78
CA SER A 337 21.12 -7.49 7.69
C SER A 337 19.68 -6.99 7.89
N CYS A 338 19.35 -6.47 9.08
CA CYS A 338 18.00 -6.02 9.42
C CYS A 338 17.63 -4.71 8.71
N ALA A 339 16.47 -4.69 8.05
CA ALA A 339 15.86 -3.46 7.54
C ALA A 339 15.21 -2.70 8.70
N CYS A 340 15.82 -1.58 9.12
CA CYS A 340 15.29 -0.74 10.19
C CYS A 340 14.43 0.39 9.60
N LEU A 341 13.14 0.43 9.92
CA LEU A 341 12.15 1.40 9.46
C LEU A 341 11.68 2.29 10.62
N VAL A 342 11.72 3.61 10.43
CA VAL A 342 11.28 4.60 11.42
C VAL A 342 10.16 5.47 10.82
N SER A 343 8.99 5.47 11.46
CA SER A 343 7.80 6.22 11.03
C SER A 343 7.92 7.70 11.40
N PRO A 344 7.59 8.63 10.48
CA PRO A 344 8.14 9.99 10.49
C PRO A 344 7.52 10.91 11.54
N ARG A 345 6.38 10.51 12.13
CA ARG A 345 5.47 11.39 12.89
C ARG A 345 6.09 12.16 14.06
N ARG A 346 7.24 11.71 14.59
CA ARG A 346 8.07 12.38 15.61
C ARG A 346 9.58 12.15 15.43
N THR A 347 10.04 11.79 14.22
CA THR A 347 11.45 11.37 14.02
C THR A 347 12.47 12.49 14.25
N LEU A 348 12.04 13.76 14.13
CA LEU A 348 12.84 14.95 14.44
C LEU A 348 13.42 14.86 15.85
N GLU A 349 12.52 14.73 16.84
CA GLU A 349 12.85 14.61 18.27
C GLU A 349 13.84 13.44 18.48
N ILE A 350 13.59 12.27 17.85
CA ILE A 350 14.36 11.02 18.04
C ILE A 350 15.81 11.19 17.59
N LEU A 351 16.04 11.88 16.47
CA LEU A 351 17.36 12.08 15.91
C LEU A 351 18.15 13.15 16.68
N GLU A 352 17.50 14.23 17.07
CA GLU A 352 18.12 15.33 17.84
C GLU A 352 18.54 14.90 19.26
N ASN A 353 17.76 14.03 19.91
CA ASN A 353 18.05 13.52 21.24
C ASN A 353 18.98 12.28 21.26
N GLY A 354 19.55 11.87 20.11
CA GLY A 354 20.44 10.70 20.03
C GLY A 354 19.76 9.38 20.44
N VAL A 355 18.46 9.24 20.16
CA VAL A 355 17.63 8.11 20.62
C VAL A 355 17.81 6.84 19.77
N LEU A 356 18.49 6.94 18.63
CA LEU A 356 19.01 5.76 17.95
C LEU A 356 20.11 5.11 18.81
N PRO A 357 20.09 3.78 19.04
CA PRO A 357 20.99 3.14 19.98
C PRO A 357 22.46 3.43 19.70
N GLY A 358 23.20 3.84 20.74
CA GLY A 358 24.59 4.29 20.62
C GLY A 358 25.52 3.24 20.00
N ARG A 359 26.65 3.69 19.43
CA ARG A 359 27.59 2.95 18.55
C ARG A 359 28.10 1.58 19.06
N GLY A 360 27.83 1.18 20.30
CA GLY A 360 28.13 -0.15 20.84
C GLY A 360 26.98 -1.16 20.76
N ALA A 361 25.72 -0.70 20.73
CA ALA A 361 24.52 -1.55 20.68
C ALA A 361 23.90 -1.60 19.28
N PHE A 362 23.83 -0.45 18.59
CA PHE A 362 23.69 -0.46 17.13
C PHE A 362 25.09 -0.51 16.53
N ARG A 363 25.43 -1.61 15.87
CA ARG A 363 26.39 -1.54 14.77
C ARG A 363 25.61 -0.93 13.59
N PRO A 364 25.82 0.35 13.22
CA PRO A 364 25.19 0.85 12.01
C PRO A 364 25.60 -0.05 10.84
N PRO A 365 24.68 -0.36 9.89
CA PRO A 365 25.07 -1.06 8.68
C PRO A 365 26.16 -0.25 7.96
N ASP A 366 27.09 -0.95 7.31
CA ASP A 366 28.31 -0.36 6.75
C ASP A 366 28.02 0.94 5.98
N ALA A 367 28.74 2.00 6.36
CA ALA A 367 28.59 3.42 6.03
C ALA A 367 27.59 3.76 4.90
N VAL A 368 26.57 4.58 5.18
CA VAL A 368 25.43 4.84 4.28
C VAL A 368 25.89 5.29 2.88
N THR A 369 25.98 4.31 1.96
CA THR A 369 26.51 4.50 0.60
C THR A 369 25.47 5.05 -0.36
N THR A 370 24.18 4.90 -0.05
CA THR A 370 23.09 5.39 -0.90
C THR A 370 22.04 6.10 -0.05
N VAL A 371 21.49 7.19 -0.57
CA VAL A 371 20.27 7.81 -0.05
C VAL A 371 19.21 7.76 -1.16
N GLN A 372 17.99 7.37 -0.84
CA GLN A 372 16.87 7.34 -1.79
C GLN A 372 15.69 8.09 -1.19
N ILE A 373 15.22 9.12 -1.88
CA ILE A 373 13.99 9.81 -1.51
C ILE A 373 12.78 9.00 -2.04
N GLN A 374 11.62 9.07 -1.38
CA GLN A 374 10.34 8.50 -1.83
C GLN A 374 9.16 9.45 -1.57
N THR A 375 8.19 9.56 -2.48
CA THR A 375 7.03 10.47 -2.30
C THR A 375 5.73 9.75 -1.91
N VAL A 376 5.76 8.41 -1.77
CA VAL A 376 4.55 7.58 -1.63
C VAL A 376 4.45 6.89 -0.25
N LYS A 377 5.50 6.86 0.57
CA LYS A 377 5.60 5.97 1.76
C LYS A 377 6.18 6.65 3.01
N ARG A 378 5.36 7.47 3.69
CA ARG A 378 5.65 8.16 4.96
C ARG A 378 6.60 7.39 5.90
N GLY A 379 7.84 7.86 6.06
CA GLY A 379 8.87 7.29 6.95
C GLY A 379 10.28 7.43 6.42
N ALA A 380 11.27 7.06 7.24
CA ALA A 380 12.66 6.88 6.82
C ALA A 380 13.15 5.51 7.26
N TYR A 381 13.87 4.78 6.41
CA TYR A 381 14.37 3.44 6.71
C TYR A 381 15.79 3.22 6.17
N ILE A 382 16.58 2.39 6.83
CA ILE A 382 17.91 1.98 6.37
C ILE A 382 17.88 0.49 6.04
N HIS A 383 18.33 0.15 4.83
CA HIS A 383 18.45 -1.23 4.35
C HIS A 383 19.69 -1.36 3.46
N ASN A 384 20.59 -2.30 3.78
CA ASN A 384 21.81 -2.58 3.00
C ASN A 384 22.62 -1.32 2.61
N GLY A 385 22.94 -0.47 3.59
CA GLY A 385 23.66 0.80 3.37
C GLY A 385 22.87 1.87 2.59
N THR A 386 21.58 1.65 2.32
CA THR A 386 20.68 2.61 1.67
C THR A 386 19.72 3.24 2.68
N LEU A 387 19.85 4.54 2.93
CA LEU A 387 18.87 5.34 3.67
C LEU A 387 17.76 5.76 2.71
N VAL A 388 16.59 5.14 2.81
CA VAL A 388 15.39 5.54 2.08
C VAL A 388 14.56 6.49 2.94
N ALA A 389 14.35 7.74 2.52
CA ALA A 389 13.60 8.75 3.27
C ALA A 389 12.41 9.28 2.47
N SER A 390 11.21 9.33 3.07
CA SER A 390 10.00 9.73 2.36
C SER A 390 9.53 11.14 2.68
N ILE A 391 9.26 11.92 1.63
CA ILE A 391 8.59 13.21 1.69
C ILE A 391 7.09 12.97 1.86
N HIS A 392 6.52 13.42 2.98
CA HIS A 392 5.12 13.79 3.06
C HIS A 392 4.93 14.78 4.22
N ASP A 393 4.33 15.93 3.92
CA ASP A 393 4.09 17.05 4.84
C ASP A 393 5.39 17.80 5.26
N THR A 394 5.25 19.03 5.75
CA THR A 394 6.27 20.09 5.65
C THR A 394 7.37 20.11 6.73
N LEU A 395 7.57 19.02 7.49
CA LEU A 395 8.50 18.98 8.62
C LEU A 395 9.31 17.67 8.60
N ALA A 396 10.50 17.74 8.01
CA ALA A 396 11.40 16.59 7.88
C ALA A 396 12.86 17.04 8.01
N VAL A 397 13.27 17.34 9.25
CA VAL A 397 14.68 17.26 9.64
C VAL A 397 15.12 15.80 9.51
N LEU A 398 16.09 15.58 8.64
CA LEU A 398 16.67 14.28 8.32
C LEU A 398 18.00 14.09 9.07
N PRO A 399 18.46 12.84 9.30
CA PRO A 399 19.58 12.56 10.20
C PRO A 399 20.86 13.32 9.86
N ASP A 400 21.57 13.76 10.90
CA ASP A 400 22.87 14.42 10.74
C ASP A 400 23.94 13.39 10.38
N LEU A 401 24.24 13.30 9.09
CA LEU A 401 25.23 12.39 8.52
C LEU A 401 26.62 13.02 8.71
N GLU A 402 27.39 12.47 9.66
CA GLU A 402 28.76 12.93 9.95
C GLU A 402 29.63 12.95 8.68
N SER A 403 30.58 13.88 8.62
CA SER A 403 31.44 14.17 7.44
C SER A 403 32.34 13.02 6.95
N ARG A 404 32.24 11.83 7.55
CA ARG A 404 32.98 10.62 7.19
C ARG A 404 32.19 9.70 6.25
N ASP A 405 30.86 9.77 6.23
CA ASP A 405 30.05 8.92 5.38
C ASP A 405 30.16 9.33 3.91
N ARG A 406 30.75 8.45 3.09
CA ARG A 406 30.83 8.61 1.65
C ARG A 406 29.53 8.13 1.01
N ILE A 407 28.49 8.96 1.09
CA ILE A 407 27.29 8.81 0.25
C ILE A 407 27.78 8.76 -1.21
N THR A 408 27.63 7.62 -1.87
CA THR A 408 28.05 7.43 -3.25
C THR A 408 26.93 7.76 -4.23
N LYS A 409 25.66 7.62 -3.82
CA LYS A 409 24.49 7.76 -4.68
C LYS A 409 23.32 8.42 -3.95
N LEU A 410 22.66 9.39 -4.59
CA LEU A 410 21.42 10.02 -4.14
C LEU A 410 20.33 9.80 -5.20
N ILE A 411 19.19 9.21 -4.84
CA ILE A 411 18.05 8.96 -5.73
C ILE A 411 16.90 9.89 -5.33
N ILE A 412 16.28 10.56 -6.30
CA ILE A 412 15.23 11.57 -6.09
C ILE A 412 14.05 11.28 -7.04
N PRO A 413 12.86 10.92 -6.52
CA PRO A 413 11.67 10.71 -7.32
C PRO A 413 10.89 12.02 -7.52
N THR A 414 9.72 11.89 -8.14
CA THR A 414 8.94 12.97 -8.71
C THR A 414 8.45 13.96 -7.64
N PHE A 415 8.69 15.26 -7.85
CA PHE A 415 8.18 16.34 -6.99
C PHE A 415 6.93 16.99 -7.60
N SER A 416 5.89 17.18 -6.79
CA SER A 416 5.00 18.34 -6.95
C SER A 416 5.70 19.61 -6.43
N ALA A 417 5.29 20.78 -6.92
CA ALA A 417 5.94 22.06 -6.55
C ALA A 417 5.97 22.29 -5.02
N PRO A 418 7.03 22.92 -4.48
CA PRO A 418 7.25 23.04 -3.04
C PRO A 418 6.18 23.86 -2.32
N THR A 419 6.03 23.55 -1.03
CA THR A 419 5.25 24.31 -0.04
C THR A 419 6.09 24.45 1.23
N SER A 420 5.73 25.39 2.11
CA SER A 420 6.60 26.16 3.03
C SER A 420 7.56 25.46 4.04
N GLY A 421 7.79 24.15 3.95
CA GLY A 421 8.80 23.40 4.72
C GLY A 421 10.23 23.42 4.17
N ASP A 422 10.52 24.18 3.11
CA ASP A 422 11.73 24.00 2.28
C ASP A 422 13.07 24.25 2.98
N ARG A 423 13.10 25.06 4.06
CA ARG A 423 14.36 25.48 4.70
C ARG A 423 15.10 24.32 5.38
N GLU A 424 14.40 23.40 6.01
CA GLU A 424 14.99 22.21 6.65
C GLU A 424 15.51 21.23 5.60
N TRP A 425 14.74 21.01 4.53
CA TRP A 425 15.14 20.21 3.37
C TRP A 425 16.39 20.77 2.68
N LEU A 426 16.48 22.08 2.48
CA LEU A 426 17.69 22.73 1.98
C LEU A 426 18.87 22.57 2.95
N GLY A 427 18.64 22.67 4.26
CA GLY A 427 19.65 22.40 5.29
C GLY A 427 20.17 20.95 5.27
N PHE A 428 19.31 19.97 4.97
CA PHE A 428 19.72 18.57 4.80
C PHE A 428 20.42 18.30 3.46
N LEU A 429 19.86 18.76 2.34
CA LEU A 429 20.48 18.54 1.03
C LEU A 429 21.84 19.23 0.92
N ASN A 430 22.01 20.42 1.53
CA ASN A 430 23.32 21.06 1.65
C ASN A 430 24.29 20.30 2.58
N ARG A 431 23.81 19.57 3.60
CA ARG A 431 24.66 18.66 4.40
C ARG A 431 25.07 17.43 3.59
N ILE A 432 24.11 16.75 2.93
CA ILE A 432 24.39 15.63 2.04
C ILE A 432 25.39 15.99 0.94
N LEU A 433 25.23 17.14 0.26
CA LEU A 433 26.10 17.55 -0.85
C LEU A 433 27.45 18.15 -0.40
N ARG A 434 27.65 18.35 0.90
CA ARG A 434 28.98 18.55 1.52
C ARG A 434 29.68 17.21 1.78
N SER A 435 28.95 16.10 1.92
CA SER A 435 29.52 14.76 1.77
C SER A 435 29.83 14.47 0.29
N SER A 436 30.65 13.46 0.01
CA SER A 436 31.22 13.22 -1.33
C SER A 436 30.26 12.49 -2.30
N VAL A 437 29.07 13.03 -2.54
CA VAL A 437 28.03 12.46 -3.44
C VAL A 437 28.57 12.28 -4.86
N GLN A 438 28.75 11.03 -5.29
CA GLN A 438 29.35 10.70 -6.60
C GLN A 438 28.31 10.55 -7.71
N GLU A 439 27.07 10.18 -7.39
CA GLU A 439 25.98 10.01 -8.36
C GLU A 439 24.67 10.60 -7.83
N ILE A 440 23.95 11.35 -8.68
CA ILE A 440 22.55 11.73 -8.45
C ILE A 440 21.67 11.08 -9.53
N VAL A 441 20.54 10.52 -9.14
CA VAL A 441 19.55 9.87 -10.02
C VAL A 441 18.17 10.51 -9.82
N ALA A 442 17.60 11.08 -10.88
CA ALA A 442 16.24 11.63 -10.88
C ALA A 442 15.26 10.78 -11.71
N ALA A 443 14.00 10.71 -11.29
CA ALA A 443 12.90 10.05 -12.01
C ALA A 443 11.89 11.06 -12.62
N GLU A 444 10.88 10.51 -13.29
CA GLU A 444 10.00 11.14 -14.30
C GLU A 444 9.31 12.46 -13.94
N ASN A 445 8.86 13.19 -14.97
CA ASN A 445 7.95 14.36 -14.92
C ASN A 445 8.35 15.55 -14.04
N ALA A 446 9.48 15.46 -13.31
CA ALA A 446 9.90 16.43 -12.30
C ALA A 446 11.22 17.12 -12.65
N ALA A 447 11.58 17.22 -13.93
CA ALA A 447 12.80 17.93 -14.35
C ALA A 447 12.84 19.36 -13.78
N SER A 448 11.74 20.11 -13.91
CA SER A 448 11.56 21.45 -13.31
C SER A 448 11.72 21.45 -11.78
N GLY A 449 11.19 20.44 -11.08
CA GLY A 449 11.31 20.30 -9.62
C GLY A 449 12.74 20.02 -9.16
N VAL A 450 13.42 19.07 -9.82
CA VAL A 450 14.82 18.72 -9.55
C VAL A 450 15.75 19.88 -9.87
N ILE A 451 15.52 20.58 -10.99
CA ILE A 451 16.26 21.80 -11.34
C ILE A 451 15.98 22.92 -10.33
N ALA A 452 14.74 23.13 -9.87
CA ALA A 452 14.45 24.11 -8.81
C ALA A 452 15.15 23.77 -7.49
N THR A 453 15.21 22.48 -7.12
CA THR A 453 15.96 22.03 -5.94
C THR A 453 17.45 22.30 -6.10
N LEU A 454 18.03 22.00 -7.26
CA LEU A 454 19.45 22.26 -7.56
C LEU A 454 19.78 23.75 -7.67
N ASP A 455 18.90 24.57 -8.24
CA ASP A 455 19.01 26.04 -8.26
C ASP A 455 18.99 26.62 -6.84
N MET A 456 18.10 26.14 -5.96
CA MET A 456 18.07 26.56 -4.55
C MET A 456 19.34 26.12 -3.81
N ILE A 457 19.86 24.91 -4.06
CA ILE A 457 21.13 24.43 -3.49
C ILE A 457 22.30 25.33 -3.96
N VAL A 458 22.39 25.61 -5.26
CA VAL A 458 23.40 26.49 -5.85
C VAL A 458 23.31 27.91 -5.27
N SER A 459 22.09 28.43 -5.10
CA SER A 459 21.85 29.79 -4.58
C SER A 459 22.03 29.90 -3.05
N ALA A 460 21.88 28.80 -2.31
CA ALA A 460 22.08 28.73 -0.87
C ALA A 460 23.53 28.40 -0.46
N ALA A 461 24.42 28.12 -1.42
CA ALA A 461 25.83 27.93 -1.16
C ALA A 461 26.49 29.28 -0.78
N PRO A 462 27.02 29.45 0.45
CA PRO A 462 27.69 30.69 0.81
C PRO A 462 28.96 30.89 -0.04
N PRO A 463 29.34 32.14 -0.39
CA PRO A 463 30.52 32.43 -1.19
C PRO A 463 31.80 32.04 -0.42
N MET A 464 32.27 30.82 -0.66
CA MET A 464 33.21 30.14 0.24
C MET A 464 34.67 30.19 -0.20
N ALA A 465 35.53 30.62 0.72
CA ALA A 465 36.95 30.43 0.62
C ALA A 465 37.36 28.99 1.01
N ARG A 466 38.27 28.40 0.23
CA ARG A 466 39.19 27.30 0.61
C ARG A 466 38.63 25.95 1.09
N ILE A 467 37.31 25.69 1.06
CA ILE A 467 36.80 24.32 1.26
C ILE A 467 37.02 23.47 -0.02
N ALA A 468 37.30 22.18 0.15
CA ALA A 468 37.46 21.24 -0.97
C ALA A 468 36.15 21.12 -1.78
N ARG A 469 36.22 21.36 -3.09
CA ARG A 469 35.05 21.37 -3.98
C ARG A 469 34.39 19.98 -4.07
N PRO A 470 33.07 19.86 -3.92
CA PRO A 470 32.37 18.59 -4.11
C PRO A 470 32.49 18.11 -5.57
N GLN A 471 32.71 16.81 -5.75
CA GLN A 471 32.86 16.15 -7.06
C GLN A 471 31.67 15.25 -7.37
N LEU A 472 30.65 15.81 -8.03
CA LEU A 472 29.51 15.06 -8.53
C LEU A 472 29.88 14.37 -9.85
N LYS A 473 30.30 13.11 -9.78
CA LYS A 473 30.82 12.40 -10.96
C LYS A 473 29.73 12.15 -12.02
N ARG A 474 28.50 11.81 -11.62
CA ARG A 474 27.41 11.50 -12.55
C ARG A 474 26.07 12.09 -12.12
N LEU A 475 25.40 12.78 -13.05
CA LEU A 475 23.98 13.11 -12.95
C LEU A 475 23.19 12.29 -13.99
N ARG A 476 22.24 11.48 -13.52
CA ARG A 476 21.35 10.69 -14.36
C ARG A 476 19.91 11.18 -14.17
N ILE A 477 19.22 11.42 -15.28
CA ILE A 477 17.78 11.76 -15.27
C ILE A 477 17.07 10.74 -16.16
N TYR A 478 16.01 10.13 -15.63
CA TYR A 478 15.18 9.16 -16.33
C TYR A 478 13.79 9.77 -16.58
N ALA A 479 13.31 9.69 -17.82
CA ALA A 479 12.00 10.20 -18.22
C ALA A 479 11.35 9.26 -19.25
N ALA A 480 10.15 8.73 -18.98
CA ALA A 480 9.32 8.18 -20.05
C ALA A 480 8.60 9.31 -20.81
N ASP A 481 8.23 9.05 -22.06
CA ASP A 481 7.19 9.72 -22.85
C ASP A 481 7.13 11.27 -22.86
N ALA A 482 8.30 11.93 -22.85
CA ALA A 482 8.37 13.36 -23.15
C ALA A 482 8.08 13.67 -24.64
N TYR A 483 7.16 14.60 -24.88
CA TYR A 483 6.83 15.17 -26.18
C TYR A 483 8.01 15.94 -26.80
N GLU A 484 8.01 16.13 -28.12
CA GLU A 484 9.16 16.73 -28.82
C GLU A 484 9.48 18.18 -28.39
N LYS A 485 8.48 18.93 -27.91
CA LYS A 485 8.65 20.26 -27.30
C LYS A 485 9.45 20.18 -25.98
N GLU A 486 9.06 19.27 -25.10
CA GLU A 486 9.66 19.06 -23.78
C GLU A 486 11.10 18.57 -23.87
N ARG A 487 11.47 17.88 -24.97
CA ARG A 487 12.87 17.48 -25.25
C ARG A 487 13.77 18.68 -25.50
N LYS A 488 13.29 19.71 -26.21
CA LYS A 488 14.05 20.95 -26.44
C LYS A 488 14.15 21.79 -25.16
N GLU A 489 13.05 21.91 -24.43
CA GLU A 489 13.02 22.62 -23.15
C GLU A 489 13.94 21.93 -22.11
N GLY A 490 13.87 20.61 -21.98
CA GLY A 490 14.76 19.82 -21.12
C GLY A 490 16.25 19.94 -21.47
N PHE A 491 16.60 20.05 -22.77
CA PHE A 491 17.98 20.30 -23.18
C PHE A 491 18.48 21.71 -22.80
N MET A 492 17.68 22.75 -23.06
CA MET A 492 18.01 24.13 -22.67
C MET A 492 18.18 24.27 -21.16
N VAL A 493 17.30 23.64 -20.38
CA VAL A 493 17.39 23.68 -18.92
C VAL A 493 18.57 22.85 -18.40
N LEU A 494 18.96 21.76 -19.07
CA LEU A 494 20.22 21.05 -18.76
C LEU A 494 21.46 21.91 -19.00
N GLN A 495 21.53 22.66 -20.10
CA GLN A 495 22.66 23.58 -20.35
C GLN A 495 22.72 24.66 -19.27
N SER A 496 21.58 25.27 -18.93
CA SER A 496 21.46 26.23 -17.82
C SER A 496 21.95 25.63 -16.49
N LEU A 497 21.51 24.41 -16.15
CA LEU A 497 21.91 23.70 -14.93
C LEU A 497 23.43 23.41 -14.90
N ALA A 498 24.00 22.91 -16.00
CA ALA A 498 25.42 22.60 -16.09
C ALA A 498 26.29 23.85 -15.89
N ILE A 499 25.91 24.96 -16.54
CA ILE A 499 26.56 26.27 -16.38
C ILE A 499 26.47 26.72 -14.92
N ARG A 500 25.28 26.67 -14.30
CA ARG A 500 25.07 27.09 -12.90
C ARG A 500 25.85 26.25 -11.90
N CYS A 501 25.88 24.93 -12.04
CA CYS A 501 26.71 24.05 -11.22
C CYS A 501 28.21 24.39 -11.37
N THR A 502 28.66 24.72 -12.59
CA THR A 502 30.05 25.12 -12.87
C THR A 502 30.39 26.46 -12.20
N CYS A 503 29.49 27.45 -12.30
CA CYS A 503 29.61 28.73 -11.60
C CYS A 503 29.61 28.58 -10.07
N ALA A 504 28.85 27.61 -9.53
CA ALA A 504 28.85 27.24 -8.12
C ALA A 504 30.13 26.46 -7.69
N GLY A 505 31.05 26.20 -8.60
CA GLY A 505 32.29 25.46 -8.35
C GLY A 505 32.11 23.94 -8.20
N ILE A 506 30.92 23.39 -8.47
CA ILE A 506 30.63 21.96 -8.43
C ILE A 506 31.25 21.31 -9.67
N ARG A 507 32.15 20.34 -9.49
CA ARG A 507 32.74 19.61 -10.61
C ARG A 507 31.82 18.47 -11.05
N LEU A 508 31.27 18.59 -12.25
CA LEU A 508 30.50 17.56 -12.95
C LEU A 508 31.43 16.79 -13.90
N GLN A 509 31.44 15.45 -13.85
CA GLN A 509 32.18 14.63 -14.84
C GLN A 509 31.28 14.11 -15.99
N GLY A 510 29.95 14.14 -15.83
CA GLY A 510 29.02 13.87 -16.92
C GLY A 510 27.54 13.92 -16.52
N ILE A 511 26.71 14.34 -17.48
CA ILE A 511 25.24 14.33 -17.38
C ILE A 511 24.70 13.40 -18.47
N SER A 512 23.70 12.57 -18.15
CA SER A 512 23.01 11.72 -19.13
C SER A 512 21.50 11.69 -18.90
N ILE A 513 20.71 11.89 -19.97
CA ILE A 513 19.26 11.63 -19.97
C ILE A 513 18.99 10.28 -20.63
N HIS A 514 18.16 9.48 -19.98
CA HIS A 514 17.66 8.20 -20.48
C HIS A 514 16.15 8.32 -20.71
N TYR A 515 15.72 8.12 -21.97
CA TYR A 515 14.32 7.94 -22.31
C TYR A 515 14.03 6.45 -22.47
N ALA A 516 12.86 5.98 -22.03
CA ALA A 516 12.39 4.58 -22.01
C ALA A 516 13.36 3.53 -22.62
N ASP A 517 13.43 3.45 -23.95
CA ASP A 517 14.27 2.46 -24.67
C ASP A 517 15.57 3.01 -25.29
N LYS A 518 15.87 4.31 -25.18
CA LYS A 518 16.99 4.96 -25.91
C LYS A 518 17.69 6.08 -25.12
N MET A 519 19.00 5.91 -24.95
CA MET A 519 19.94 6.96 -24.54
C MET A 519 20.09 7.98 -25.69
N MET A 520 19.65 9.23 -25.48
CA MET A 520 19.64 10.27 -26.52
C MET A 520 20.79 11.28 -26.39
N VAL A 521 21.12 11.70 -25.16
CA VAL A 521 22.10 12.77 -24.90
C VAL A 521 22.98 12.40 -23.72
N GLN A 522 24.29 12.49 -23.94
CA GLN A 522 25.32 12.48 -22.90
C GLN A 522 26.20 13.70 -23.07
N ILE A 523 26.26 14.55 -22.05
CA ILE A 523 27.15 15.71 -22.03
C ILE A 523 28.34 15.34 -21.14
N LEU A 524 29.52 15.34 -21.73
CA LEU A 524 30.81 15.16 -21.06
C LEU A 524 31.52 16.51 -20.96
N PHE A 525 32.18 16.73 -19.83
CA PHE A 525 32.97 17.92 -19.56
C PHE A 525 34.43 17.51 -19.39
N ASP A 526 35.34 18.32 -19.92
CA ASP A 526 36.78 18.09 -19.77
C ASP A 526 37.30 18.56 -18.38
N TRP A 527 38.62 18.54 -18.18
CA TRP A 527 39.24 19.00 -16.94
C TRP A 527 39.24 20.53 -16.75
N ALA A 528 38.95 21.31 -17.79
CA ALA A 528 38.80 22.76 -17.75
C ALA A 528 37.35 23.21 -17.52
N GLY A 529 36.37 22.35 -17.84
CA GLY A 529 34.94 22.65 -17.82
C GLY A 529 34.36 23.00 -19.20
N THR A 530 35.11 22.79 -20.27
CA THR A 530 34.70 23.10 -21.65
C THR A 530 33.55 22.18 -22.10
N LEU A 531 32.56 22.74 -22.80
CA LEU A 531 31.38 22.00 -23.27
C LEU A 531 31.71 21.22 -24.55
N VAL A 532 32.08 19.94 -24.41
CA VAL A 532 32.29 19.06 -25.57
C VAL A 532 30.94 18.49 -26.05
N ARG A 533 30.33 19.17 -27.03
CA ARG A 533 29.06 18.75 -27.66
C ARG A 533 29.27 17.47 -28.48
N MET A 534 28.47 16.43 -28.21
CA MET A 534 28.32 15.26 -29.08
C MET A 534 26.84 14.92 -29.26
N GLU A 535 26.38 14.92 -30.51
CA GLU A 535 25.05 14.45 -30.91
C GLU A 535 25.20 13.27 -31.87
N LYS A 536 24.44 12.19 -31.63
CA LYS A 536 24.33 11.09 -32.60
C LYS A 536 23.24 11.40 -33.62
N GLY A 537 23.62 11.91 -34.78
CA GLY A 537 22.73 12.08 -35.93
C GLY A 537 22.16 10.75 -36.43
N ARG A 538 21.02 10.79 -37.15
CA ARG A 538 20.30 9.60 -37.66
C ARG A 538 21.04 8.78 -38.74
N ALA A 539 22.25 9.17 -39.12
CA ALA A 539 23.19 8.39 -39.91
C ALA A 539 24.59 8.56 -39.28
N ASP A 540 25.35 7.48 -39.14
CA ASP A 540 26.60 7.43 -38.36
C ASP A 540 27.77 8.24 -38.96
N ARG A 541 27.69 9.57 -38.83
CA ARG A 541 28.77 10.53 -39.08
C ARG A 541 28.84 11.53 -37.93
N TRP A 542 30.03 11.69 -37.39
CA TRP A 542 30.35 12.72 -36.39
C TRP A 542 30.56 14.07 -37.07
N ARG A 543 30.21 15.16 -36.38
CA ARG A 543 30.59 16.53 -36.71
C ARG A 543 31.21 17.19 -35.49
N VAL A 544 32.08 18.15 -35.73
CA VAL A 544 32.57 19.11 -34.74
C VAL A 544 32.30 20.50 -35.30
N GLU A 545 31.70 21.36 -34.48
CA GLU A 545 31.54 22.78 -34.72
C GLU A 545 32.34 23.48 -33.60
N ASP A 546 33.14 24.49 -33.96
CA ASP A 546 33.84 25.36 -33.01
C ASP A 546 32.98 26.58 -32.64
N GLU A 547 33.47 27.41 -31.71
CA GLU A 547 32.71 28.55 -31.18
C GLU A 547 32.45 29.66 -32.22
N GLU A 548 33.14 29.63 -33.36
CA GLU A 548 32.91 30.52 -34.52
C GLU A 548 32.03 29.88 -35.61
N GLY A 549 31.62 28.62 -35.46
CA GLY A 549 30.66 27.94 -36.33
C GLY A 549 31.22 27.38 -37.64
N TYR A 550 32.54 27.19 -37.77
CA TYR A 550 33.16 26.73 -39.02
C TYR A 550 33.12 25.19 -39.17
N ILE A 551 32.17 24.72 -39.99
CA ILE A 551 31.97 23.28 -40.25
C ILE A 551 33.13 22.69 -41.09
N ARG A 552 33.98 21.87 -40.48
CA ARG A 552 34.96 21.02 -41.19
C ARG A 552 34.44 19.60 -41.37
N ASN A 553 34.36 19.14 -42.62
CA ASN A 553 33.98 17.75 -42.94
C ASN A 553 35.21 16.83 -42.97
N VAL A 554 35.17 15.72 -42.22
CA VAL A 554 36.16 14.64 -42.29
C VAL A 554 35.69 13.59 -43.32
N PRO A 555 36.54 13.15 -44.27
CA PRO A 555 36.13 12.15 -45.27
C PRO A 555 35.84 10.79 -44.63
N THR A 556 34.84 10.08 -45.16
CA THR A 556 34.45 8.73 -44.71
C THR A 556 34.37 7.78 -45.89
N ILE A 557 34.96 6.60 -45.72
CA ILE A 557 34.93 5.48 -46.68
C ILE A 557 33.53 4.84 -46.70
N GLU A 558 33.13 4.27 -47.84
CA GLU A 558 31.78 3.73 -48.07
C GLU A 558 31.39 2.53 -47.20
N ARG A 559 30.08 2.37 -46.95
CA ARG A 559 29.35 1.12 -47.24
C ARG A 559 27.84 1.35 -47.42
N ARG A 560 27.12 0.30 -47.84
CA ARG A 560 25.89 0.40 -48.67
C ARG A 560 24.56 0.39 -47.91
N LYS A 561 23.50 0.84 -48.61
CA LYS A 561 22.09 0.88 -48.19
C LYS A 561 21.47 -0.50 -47.96
N CYS A 562 20.41 -0.53 -47.14
CA CYS A 562 19.18 -1.31 -47.39
C CYS A 562 17.96 -0.37 -47.33
N VAL A 563 16.85 -0.71 -47.99
CA VAL A 563 15.67 0.16 -48.19
C VAL A 563 14.36 -0.64 -48.14
N TRP A 564 13.43 -0.22 -47.27
CA TRP A 564 11.96 -0.40 -47.29
C TRP A 564 11.39 0.65 -46.32
N GLY A 565 10.18 1.22 -46.45
CA GLY A 565 9.12 1.14 -47.46
C GLY A 565 7.94 2.04 -47.02
N THR A 566 7.24 2.69 -47.95
CA THR A 566 6.11 3.62 -47.72
C THR A 566 4.86 2.90 -47.15
N GLN A 567 3.79 3.55 -46.66
CA GLN A 567 3.16 4.82 -47.10
C GLN A 567 2.31 5.52 -46.01
N ARG A 568 1.57 6.56 -46.41
CA ARG A 568 0.89 7.60 -45.61
C ARG A 568 -0.51 7.85 -46.19
N GLN A 569 -1.51 8.20 -45.36
CA GLN A 569 -2.75 8.83 -45.85
C GLN A 569 -3.50 9.64 -44.78
N GLU A 570 -4.04 10.80 -45.19
CA GLU A 570 -4.95 11.71 -44.47
C GLU A 570 -6.07 12.15 -45.46
N SER A 571 -7.17 12.83 -45.13
CA SER A 571 -7.68 13.49 -43.90
C SER A 571 -9.23 13.25 -43.81
N ASP A 572 -10.19 14.07 -43.31
CA ASP A 572 -10.24 15.44 -42.78
C ASP A 572 -11.58 15.77 -42.04
N THR A 573 -11.65 16.97 -41.44
CA THR A 573 -12.84 17.81 -41.14
C THR A 573 -13.86 17.48 -40.03
N VAL A 574 -14.51 18.55 -39.54
CA VAL A 574 -15.39 18.68 -38.35
C VAL A 574 -16.39 19.84 -38.58
N PRO A 575 -17.63 19.82 -38.02
CA PRO A 575 -18.12 21.05 -37.33
C PRO A 575 -19.09 20.87 -36.11
N PHE A 576 -18.60 21.26 -34.92
CA PHE A 576 -19.21 22.12 -33.87
C PHE A 576 -20.73 22.22 -33.52
N ARG A 577 -21.01 22.19 -32.19
CA ARG A 577 -22.13 22.81 -31.38
C ARG A 577 -23.55 22.20 -31.51
N SER A 578 -24.48 22.35 -30.54
CA SER A 578 -24.55 23.10 -29.24
C SER A 578 -25.16 22.23 -28.09
N ILE A 579 -24.93 22.48 -26.79
CA ILE A 579 -25.74 23.29 -25.82
C ILE A 579 -27.28 23.24 -26.08
N GLY A 580 -28.18 22.95 -25.13
CA GLY A 580 -28.03 22.55 -23.71
C GLY A 580 -29.37 22.63 -22.92
N HIS A 581 -29.30 22.43 -21.59
CA HIS A 581 -30.35 22.61 -20.54
C HIS A 581 -31.40 21.52 -20.22
N ARG A 582 -31.42 21.21 -18.91
CA ARG A 582 -32.38 20.56 -18.00
C ARG A 582 -33.88 20.54 -18.35
N VAL A 583 -34.54 19.46 -17.91
CA VAL A 583 -35.37 19.51 -16.69
C VAL A 583 -34.63 18.76 -15.59
#